data_AF-A0A1J4YZ88-F1
#
_entry.id   AF-A0A1J4YZ88-F1
#
_cell.length_a   1.000
_cell.length_b   1.000
_cell.length_c   1.000
_cell.angle_alpha   90.00
_cell.angle_beta   90.00
_cell.angle_gamma   90.00
#
_symmetry.space_group_name_H-M   'P 1'
#
loop_
_entity.id
_entity.type
_entity.pdbx_description
1 polymer ?
#
loop_
_entity_poly.entity_id
_entity_poly.type
_entity_poly.pdbx_seq_one_letter_code
_entity_poly.pdbx_strand_id
1 'polypeptide(L)'
;MRNKIFILIIAAIVMASIMALSGPAAIFIAKRQLKNTFKGSIVTIEQCKINPLNSIIFSGIEINEPSSYNIKCEQISMRYDLYSLLTKGIVEFSASGFFGGKVDGNIKITLGKSPAYVADINLRNIDLDIFVKDFKLEKKMQVTGRLDGNIFIKGAGSRLKEVTGNLQAISPGGELTIKDTDYLKNMPIKSGVSWEDLVASLKNYVYNIGALKTSLENDNLIFTVSLSGETGKRNFTVVLHDFKI
;
A
#
# COMPACT_ATOMS: atom_id res chain seq x y z
N MET A 1 11.68 11.88 19.47
CA MET A 1 11.37 13.11 18.69
C MET A 1 11.19 12.89 17.17
N ARG A 2 11.34 11.68 16.61
CA ARG A 2 11.35 11.40 15.15
C ARG A 2 9.98 11.29 14.45
N ASN A 3 8.88 11.34 15.20
CA ASN A 3 7.59 10.79 14.74
C ASN A 3 6.43 11.81 14.66
N LYS A 4 6.77 13.11 14.66
CA LYS A 4 5.84 14.17 14.29
C LYS A 4 5.69 14.30 12.75
N ILE A 5 6.48 13.55 12.00
CA ILE A 5 6.85 13.87 10.62
C ILE A 5 5.78 13.43 9.61
N PHE A 6 5.16 12.23 9.68
CA PHE A 6 4.28 11.71 8.61
C PHE A 6 2.92 12.42 8.40
N ILE A 7 2.38 13.10 9.41
CA ILE A 7 1.19 13.96 9.20
C ILE A 7 1.59 15.41 8.99
N LEU A 8 2.71 15.86 9.57
CA LEU A 8 3.38 17.06 9.09
C LEU A 8 3.84 16.91 7.64
N ILE A 9 3.96 15.70 7.07
CA ILE A 9 4.29 15.45 5.66
C ILE A 9 3.15 15.91 4.77
N ILE A 10 1.95 15.38 4.99
CA ILE A 10 0.79 15.75 4.16
C ILE A 10 0.39 17.19 4.49
N ALA A 11 0.35 17.58 5.77
CA ALA A 11 -0.02 18.94 6.17
C ALA A 11 1.04 20.00 5.80
N ALA A 12 2.35 19.71 5.77
CA ALA A 12 3.38 20.65 5.31
C ALA A 12 3.63 20.57 3.80
N ILE A 13 3.34 19.46 3.11
CA ILE A 13 3.27 19.47 1.63
C ILE A 13 2.11 20.37 1.22
N VAL A 14 0.96 20.25 1.88
CA VAL A 14 -0.21 21.11 1.66
C VAL A 14 0.05 22.56 2.10
N MET A 15 0.67 22.83 3.25
CA MET A 15 1.01 24.22 3.67
C MET A 15 2.17 24.84 2.87
N ALA A 16 3.19 24.08 2.45
CA ALA A 16 4.30 24.61 1.66
C ALA A 16 3.92 24.83 0.19
N SER A 17 2.99 24.05 -0.35
CA SER A 17 2.40 24.30 -1.67
C SER A 17 1.44 25.50 -1.67
N ILE A 18 0.83 25.82 -0.52
CA ILE A 18 0.10 27.08 -0.31
C ILE A 18 1.06 28.29 -0.21
N MET A 19 2.34 28.10 0.16
CA MET A 19 3.25 29.23 0.47
C MET A 19 4.50 29.39 -0.43
N ALA A 20 4.86 28.45 -1.31
CA ALA A 20 6.10 28.57 -2.11
C ALA A 20 6.00 28.00 -3.55
N LEU A 21 5.41 28.80 -4.44
CA LEU A 21 5.74 29.16 -5.84
C LEU A 21 6.75 28.39 -6.74
N SER A 22 7.23 27.17 -6.45
CA SER A 22 7.95 26.41 -7.49
C SER A 22 7.84 24.89 -7.34
N GLY A 23 7.55 24.20 -8.44
CA GLY A 23 7.53 22.72 -8.51
C GLY A 23 8.77 22.04 -7.89
N PRO A 24 10.00 22.57 -8.03
CA PRO A 24 11.18 22.01 -7.39
C PRO A 24 11.11 21.93 -5.86
N ALA A 25 10.52 22.94 -5.18
CA ALA A 25 10.39 22.92 -3.73
C ALA A 25 9.43 21.82 -3.27
N ALA A 26 8.29 21.66 -3.95
CA ALA A 26 7.35 20.58 -3.69
C ALA A 26 7.98 19.20 -3.91
N ILE A 27 8.76 19.03 -4.98
CA ILE A 27 9.53 17.80 -5.23
C ILE A 27 10.53 17.53 -4.11
N PHE A 28 11.30 18.53 -3.68
CA PHE A 28 12.29 18.37 -2.60
C PHE A 28 11.63 17.91 -1.30
N ILE A 29 10.52 18.55 -0.93
CA ILE A 29 9.75 18.16 0.25
C ILE A 29 9.23 16.74 0.07
N ALA A 30 8.52 16.42 -1.01
CA ALA A 30 7.99 15.08 -1.25
C ALA A 30 9.08 14.00 -1.21
N LYS A 31 10.23 14.22 -1.86
CA LYS A 31 11.40 13.30 -1.82
C LYS A 31 11.92 13.10 -0.41
N ARG A 32 12.14 14.18 0.35
CA ARG A 32 12.62 14.10 1.74
C ARG A 32 11.67 13.26 2.59
N GLN A 33 10.38 13.43 2.38
CA GLN A 33 9.34 12.78 3.17
C GLN A 33 9.17 11.31 2.83
N LEU A 34 9.21 10.96 1.54
CA LEU A 34 9.27 9.58 1.08
C LEU A 34 10.54 8.89 1.61
N LYS A 35 11.71 9.53 1.54
CA LYS A 35 12.96 8.97 2.10
C LYS A 35 12.90 8.69 3.60
N ASN A 36 12.22 9.55 4.36
CA ASN A 36 12.03 9.35 5.80
C ASN A 36 11.14 8.13 6.11
N THR A 37 10.17 7.87 5.23
CA THR A 37 9.21 6.75 5.34
C THR A 37 9.86 5.45 4.90
N PHE A 38 10.46 5.47 3.71
CA PHE A 38 11.14 4.35 3.07
C PHE A 38 12.65 4.45 3.35
N LYS A 39 13.04 4.19 4.60
CA LYS A 39 14.45 4.30 5.02
C LYS A 39 15.33 3.38 4.18
N GLY A 40 16.48 3.88 3.75
CA GLY A 40 17.41 3.14 2.88
C GLY A 40 17.04 3.16 1.40
N SER A 41 15.87 3.68 1.03
CA SER A 41 15.47 3.77 -0.38
C SER A 41 16.02 5.02 -1.08
N ILE A 42 16.19 4.89 -2.39
CA ILE A 42 16.41 5.97 -3.33
C ILE A 42 15.05 6.40 -3.84
N VAL A 43 14.71 7.67 -3.65
CA VAL A 43 13.45 8.25 -4.11
C VAL A 43 13.69 9.23 -5.24
N THR A 44 13.04 8.99 -6.37
CA THR A 44 12.98 9.92 -7.51
C THR A 44 11.54 10.39 -7.73
N ILE A 45 11.44 11.61 -8.25
CA ILE A 45 10.21 12.26 -8.71
C ILE A 45 10.69 13.11 -9.88
N GLU A 46 10.16 12.84 -11.07
CA GLU A 46 10.58 13.49 -12.30
C GLU A 46 9.97 14.88 -12.43
N GLN A 47 8.66 14.98 -12.21
CA GLN A 47 7.92 16.21 -12.46
C GLN A 47 6.92 16.53 -11.35
N CYS A 48 6.63 17.81 -11.19
CA CYS A 48 5.55 18.31 -10.34
C CYS A 48 4.83 19.46 -11.04
N LYS A 49 3.51 19.34 -11.16
CA LYS A 49 2.62 20.39 -11.63
C LYS A 49 1.76 20.84 -10.46
N ILE A 50 1.77 22.14 -10.19
CA ILE A 50 0.97 22.73 -9.10
C ILE A 50 -0.05 23.65 -9.75
N ASN A 51 -1.32 23.39 -9.47
CA ASN A 51 -2.39 24.37 -9.63
C ASN A 51 -2.71 24.93 -8.24
N PRO A 52 -2.22 26.15 -7.90
CA PRO A 52 -2.35 26.71 -6.56
C PRO A 52 -3.77 26.71 -6.03
N LEU A 53 -4.76 26.81 -6.93
CA LEU A 53 -6.16 26.90 -6.58
C LEU A 53 -6.75 25.58 -6.08
N ASN A 54 -6.27 24.43 -6.58
CA ASN A 54 -6.99 23.18 -6.30
C ASN A 54 -6.23 21.86 -6.41
N SER A 55 -4.98 21.82 -6.88
CA SER A 55 -4.32 20.52 -7.09
C SER A 55 -2.80 20.56 -7.16
N ILE A 56 -2.20 19.44 -6.77
CA ILE A 56 -0.78 19.15 -6.96
C ILE A 56 -0.67 17.78 -7.60
N ILE A 57 0.12 17.67 -8.67
CA ILE A 57 0.36 16.44 -9.42
C ILE A 57 1.86 16.16 -9.42
N PHE A 58 2.25 15.00 -8.92
CA PHE A 58 3.60 14.46 -9.03
C PHE A 58 3.62 13.35 -10.08
N SER A 59 4.66 13.29 -10.91
CA SER A 59 4.80 12.27 -11.96
C SER A 59 6.18 11.63 -11.95
N GLY A 60 6.26 10.39 -12.43
CA GLY A 60 7.51 9.62 -12.52
C GLY A 60 8.10 9.37 -11.14
N ILE A 61 7.31 8.78 -10.24
CA ILE A 61 7.72 8.50 -8.87
C ILE A 61 8.28 7.09 -8.81
N GLU A 62 9.52 6.96 -8.34
CA GLU A 62 10.16 5.67 -8.09
C GLU A 62 10.75 5.65 -6.69
N ILE A 63 10.49 4.56 -5.96
CA ILE A 63 11.00 4.30 -4.63
C ILE A 63 11.72 2.96 -4.68
N ASN A 64 13.05 3.01 -4.77
CA ASN A 64 13.87 1.83 -4.96
C ASN A 64 14.73 1.57 -3.71
N GLU A 65 14.49 0.45 -3.05
CA GLU A 65 15.41 -0.14 -2.09
C GLU A 65 16.11 -1.34 -2.79
N PRO A 66 17.41 -1.24 -3.11
CA PRO A 66 18.09 -2.20 -3.97
C PRO A 66 17.98 -3.67 -3.56
N SER A 67 17.78 -3.97 -2.26
CA SER A 67 17.66 -5.34 -1.78
C SER A 67 16.23 -5.86 -1.66
N SER A 68 15.23 -4.97 -1.54
CA SER A 68 13.89 -5.34 -1.06
C SER A 68 12.77 -4.97 -2.01
N TYR A 69 12.78 -3.80 -2.64
CA TYR A 69 11.67 -3.37 -3.48
C TYR A 69 12.03 -2.30 -4.50
N ASN A 70 11.26 -2.21 -5.58
CA ASN A 70 11.22 -1.08 -6.50
C ASN A 70 9.77 -0.73 -6.80
N ILE A 71 9.23 0.29 -6.14
CA ILE A 71 7.84 0.71 -6.28
C ILE A 71 7.78 1.86 -7.29
N LYS A 72 6.97 1.68 -8.32
CA LYS A 72 6.74 2.70 -9.35
C LYS A 72 5.32 3.24 -9.28
N CYS A 73 5.20 4.55 -9.48
CA CYS A 73 3.93 5.23 -9.63
C CYS A 73 4.07 6.29 -10.72
N GLU A 74 3.23 6.17 -11.75
CA GLU A 74 3.26 7.07 -12.90
C GLU A 74 2.88 8.48 -12.48
N GLN A 75 1.83 8.60 -11.67
CA GLN A 75 1.29 9.87 -11.25
C GLN A 75 0.58 9.78 -9.90
N ILE A 76 0.79 10.76 -9.03
CA ILE A 76 -0.05 11.03 -7.86
C ILE A 76 -0.63 12.44 -7.99
N SER A 77 -1.95 12.54 -8.02
CA SER A 77 -2.70 13.78 -7.98
C SER A 77 -3.34 13.93 -6.60
N MET A 78 -3.19 15.10 -6.00
CA MET A 78 -3.92 15.52 -4.81
C MET A 78 -4.78 16.71 -5.18
N ARG A 79 -6.08 16.62 -4.91
CA ARG A 79 -7.03 17.70 -5.07
C ARG A 79 -7.45 18.22 -3.70
N TYR A 80 -7.48 19.53 -3.58
CA TYR A 80 -7.86 20.21 -2.36
C TYR A 80 -8.74 21.41 -2.67
N ASP A 81 -9.59 21.76 -1.71
CA ASP A 81 -10.31 23.02 -1.68
C ASP A 81 -9.75 23.86 -0.54
N LEU A 82 -9.35 25.10 -0.83
CA LEU A 82 -8.75 26.00 0.16
C LEU A 82 -9.66 26.21 1.38
N TYR A 83 -10.97 26.27 1.17
CA TYR A 83 -11.93 26.39 2.28
C TYR A 83 -11.98 25.11 3.12
N SER A 84 -12.01 23.96 2.46
CA SER A 84 -11.94 22.65 3.10
C SER A 84 -10.64 22.44 3.87
N LEU A 85 -9.50 22.95 3.39
CA LEU A 85 -8.22 22.88 4.12
C LEU A 85 -8.23 23.70 5.41
N LEU A 86 -8.89 24.86 5.41
CA LEU A 86 -9.00 25.72 6.60
C LEU A 86 -9.98 25.18 7.64
N THR A 87 -10.99 24.40 7.23
CA THR A 87 -12.11 24.00 8.10
C THR A 87 -12.14 22.53 8.48
N LYS A 88 -11.78 21.61 7.58
CA LYS A 88 -11.99 20.16 7.75
C LYS A 88 -10.85 19.26 7.25
N GLY A 89 -9.84 19.83 6.57
CA GLY A 89 -8.64 19.13 6.12
C GLY A 89 -8.89 17.91 5.23
N ILE A 90 -9.93 17.95 4.39
CA ILE A 90 -10.22 16.86 3.44
C ILE A 90 -9.41 17.07 2.16
N VAL A 91 -8.67 16.05 1.76
CA VAL A 91 -7.87 16.01 0.54
C VAL A 91 -8.27 14.75 -0.23
N GLU A 92 -8.74 14.95 -1.46
CA GLU A 92 -8.93 13.87 -2.42
C GLU A 92 -7.57 13.53 -3.02
N PHE A 93 -7.27 12.25 -3.20
CA PHE A 93 -6.07 11.82 -3.89
C PHE A 93 -6.38 10.74 -4.92
N SER A 94 -5.54 10.66 -5.94
CA SER A 94 -5.55 9.59 -6.93
C SER A 94 -4.15 9.31 -7.40
N ALA A 95 -3.78 8.04 -7.50
CA ALA A 95 -2.53 7.55 -8.03
C ALA A 95 -2.78 6.58 -9.18
N SER A 96 -1.99 6.65 -10.25
CA SER A 96 -2.00 5.71 -11.37
C SER A 96 -0.68 4.98 -11.51
N GLY A 97 -0.76 3.77 -12.09
CA GLY A 97 0.38 2.89 -12.29
C GLY A 97 0.89 2.21 -11.01
N PHE A 98 0.24 2.47 -9.86
CA PHE A 98 0.61 1.86 -8.59
C PHE A 98 0.29 0.36 -8.63
N PHE A 99 1.33 -0.48 -8.67
CA PHE A 99 1.22 -1.91 -8.95
C PHE A 99 0.39 -2.22 -10.21
N GLY A 100 0.56 -1.41 -11.27
CA GLY A 100 -0.20 -1.52 -12.52
C GLY A 100 -1.69 -1.16 -12.44
N GLY A 101 -2.16 -0.71 -11.27
CA GLY A 101 -3.54 -0.32 -11.03
C GLY A 101 -3.72 1.16 -10.75
N LYS A 102 -4.86 1.48 -10.13
CA LYS A 102 -5.22 2.81 -9.66
C LYS A 102 -5.53 2.76 -8.18
N VAL A 103 -5.15 3.83 -7.48
CA VAL A 103 -5.54 4.07 -6.10
C VAL A 103 -6.25 5.42 -6.07
N ASP A 104 -7.37 5.52 -5.41
CA ASP A 104 -8.06 6.80 -5.21
C ASP A 104 -8.67 6.84 -3.81
N GLY A 105 -8.91 8.02 -3.26
CA GLY A 105 -9.44 8.08 -1.92
C GLY A 105 -9.54 9.48 -1.35
N ASN A 106 -9.96 9.52 -0.10
CA ASN A 106 -10.09 10.74 0.68
C ASN A 106 -9.27 10.62 1.95
N ILE A 107 -8.58 11.68 2.32
CA ILE A 107 -7.88 11.79 3.59
C ILE A 107 -8.43 12.99 4.33
N LYS A 108 -8.90 12.78 5.55
CA LYS A 108 -9.29 13.83 6.48
C LYS A 108 -8.22 13.98 7.55
N ILE A 109 -7.69 15.19 7.71
CA ILE A 109 -6.69 15.52 8.73
C ILE A 109 -7.28 16.53 9.72
N THR A 110 -7.27 16.16 11.01
CA THR A 110 -7.63 17.06 12.11
C THR A 110 -6.37 17.57 12.78
N LEU A 111 -6.13 18.87 12.70
CA LEU A 111 -4.95 19.52 13.30
C LEU A 111 -5.02 19.51 14.83
N GLY A 112 -3.86 19.37 15.47
CA GLY A 112 -3.71 19.35 16.93
C GLY A 112 -2.28 19.01 17.34
N LYS A 113 -2.01 18.91 18.65
CA LYS A 113 -0.67 18.54 19.18
C LYS A 113 -0.18 17.18 18.63
N SER A 114 -1.11 16.26 18.39
CA SER A 114 -0.92 15.03 17.64
C SER A 114 -2.02 14.98 16.58
N PRO A 115 -1.74 15.39 15.33
CA PRO A 115 -2.76 15.44 14.29
C PRO A 115 -3.43 14.07 14.13
N ALA A 116 -4.76 14.05 14.08
CA ALA A 116 -5.51 12.82 13.79
C ALA A 116 -5.77 12.73 12.30
N TYR A 117 -5.82 11.51 11.77
CA TYR A 117 -6.10 11.27 10.37
C TYR A 117 -7.03 10.09 10.19
N VAL A 118 -7.85 10.18 9.15
CA VAL A 118 -8.71 9.13 8.64
C VAL A 118 -8.54 9.12 7.12
N ALA A 119 -8.30 7.96 6.54
CA ALA A 119 -8.17 7.78 5.09
C ALA A 119 -9.04 6.62 4.63
N ASP A 120 -9.85 6.88 3.61
CA ASP A 120 -10.63 5.90 2.87
C ASP A 120 -9.99 5.75 1.49
N ILE A 121 -9.47 4.56 1.21
CA ILE A 121 -8.64 4.27 0.04
C ILE A 121 -9.32 3.19 -0.78
N ASN A 122 -9.60 3.47 -2.05
CA ASN A 122 -10.05 2.51 -3.04
C ASN A 122 -8.85 2.06 -3.87
N LEU A 123 -8.77 0.75 -4.12
CA LEU A 123 -7.80 0.15 -5.01
C LEU A 123 -8.55 -0.48 -6.17
N ARG A 124 -8.07 -0.24 -7.39
CA ARG A 124 -8.67 -0.76 -8.62
C ARG A 124 -7.61 -1.37 -9.51
N ASN A 125 -7.87 -2.57 -10.00
CA ASN A 125 -7.08 -3.29 -10.98
C ASN A 125 -5.61 -3.42 -10.55
N ILE A 126 -5.37 -3.68 -9.26
CA ILE A 126 -4.03 -3.91 -8.73
C ILE A 126 -3.50 -5.22 -9.26
N ASP A 127 -2.41 -5.20 -10.01
CA ASP A 127 -1.82 -6.37 -10.65
C ASP A 127 -0.88 -7.09 -9.68
N LEU A 128 -1.22 -8.33 -9.33
CA LEU A 128 -0.47 -9.12 -8.35
C LEU A 128 0.90 -9.58 -8.87
N ASP A 129 1.06 -9.72 -10.19
CA ASP A 129 2.36 -10.07 -10.78
C ASP A 129 3.33 -8.88 -10.68
N ILE A 130 2.83 -7.67 -10.92
CA ILE A 130 3.61 -6.44 -10.71
C ILE A 130 3.93 -6.26 -9.23
N PHE A 131 2.98 -6.50 -8.32
CA PHE A 131 3.26 -6.48 -6.88
C PHE A 131 4.40 -7.45 -6.49
N VAL A 132 4.36 -8.69 -6.96
CA VAL A 132 5.42 -9.68 -6.67
C VAL A 132 6.78 -9.21 -7.19
N LYS A 133 6.83 -8.63 -8.39
CA LYS A 133 8.05 -8.08 -8.99
C LYS A 133 8.58 -6.86 -8.25
N ASP A 134 7.70 -5.91 -7.94
CA ASP A 134 8.05 -4.69 -7.24
C ASP A 134 8.60 -4.97 -5.83
N PHE A 135 8.17 -6.05 -5.17
CA PHE A 135 8.73 -6.49 -3.87
C PHE A 135 9.84 -7.56 -3.98
N LYS A 136 10.33 -7.85 -5.19
CA LYS A 136 11.41 -8.83 -5.43
C LYS A 136 11.11 -10.21 -4.84
N LEU A 137 9.84 -10.61 -4.87
CA LEU A 137 9.33 -11.85 -4.28
C LEU A 137 9.34 -13.02 -5.27
N GLU A 138 9.76 -12.85 -6.53
CA GLU A 138 9.63 -13.84 -7.60
C GLU A 138 10.37 -15.15 -7.31
N LYS A 139 11.40 -15.09 -6.46
CA LYS A 139 12.15 -16.26 -5.99
C LYS A 139 11.41 -17.03 -4.89
N LYS A 140 10.53 -16.35 -4.14
CA LYS A 140 9.78 -16.92 -3.01
C LYS A 140 8.36 -17.34 -3.39
N MET A 141 7.71 -16.58 -4.26
CA MET A 141 6.37 -16.85 -4.72
C MET A 141 6.10 -16.26 -6.10
N GLN A 142 5.08 -16.77 -6.76
CA GLN A 142 4.40 -16.16 -7.89
C GLN A 142 2.93 -16.08 -7.54
N VAL A 143 2.33 -14.93 -7.80
CA VAL A 143 0.89 -14.80 -7.78
C VAL A 143 0.47 -13.96 -8.98
N THR A 144 -0.56 -14.41 -9.69
CA THR A 144 -1.17 -13.68 -10.81
C THR A 144 -2.60 -13.31 -10.47
N GLY A 145 -3.23 -12.48 -11.28
CA GLY A 145 -4.58 -11.98 -11.06
C GLY A 145 -4.57 -10.51 -10.67
N ARG A 146 -5.78 -9.94 -10.57
CA ARG A 146 -5.96 -8.51 -10.27
C ARG A 146 -6.88 -8.35 -9.07
N LEU A 147 -6.61 -7.36 -8.22
CA LEU A 147 -7.42 -7.07 -7.05
C LEU A 147 -8.12 -5.70 -7.15
N ASP A 148 -9.37 -5.68 -6.72
CA ASP A 148 -10.15 -4.49 -6.38
C ASP A 148 -10.49 -4.49 -4.91
N GLY A 149 -10.65 -3.32 -4.29
CA GLY A 149 -11.10 -3.26 -2.91
C GLY A 149 -10.97 -1.91 -2.26
N ASN A 150 -11.11 -1.91 -0.94
CA ASN A 150 -10.97 -0.71 -0.14
C ASN A 150 -10.14 -0.97 1.12
N ILE A 151 -9.40 0.05 1.55
CA ILE A 151 -8.63 0.09 2.79
C ILE A 151 -9.02 1.35 3.54
N PHE A 152 -9.40 1.19 4.80
CA PHE A 152 -9.61 2.24 5.77
C PHE A 152 -8.41 2.33 6.71
N ILE A 153 -7.93 3.53 6.93
CA ILE A 153 -6.80 3.80 7.83
C ILE A 153 -7.19 4.92 8.77
N LYS A 154 -6.94 4.74 10.07
CA LYS A 154 -7.12 5.78 11.07
C LYS A 154 -5.96 5.79 12.05
N GLY A 155 -5.53 7.00 12.43
CA GLY A 155 -4.41 7.16 13.34
C GLY A 155 -4.31 8.55 13.94
N ALA A 156 -3.25 8.75 14.74
CA ALA A 156 -2.86 10.05 15.24
C ALA A 156 -1.33 10.14 15.40
N GLY A 157 -0.73 11.25 14.97
CA GLY A 157 0.72 11.38 14.90
C GLY A 157 1.34 10.30 14.01
N SER A 158 2.27 9.51 14.53
CA SER A 158 2.79 8.35 13.79
C SER A 158 2.06 7.04 14.11
N ARG A 159 1.14 7.06 15.07
CA ARG A 159 0.51 5.83 15.53
C ARG A 159 -0.72 5.52 14.67
N LEU A 160 -0.66 4.40 13.98
CA LEU A 160 -1.85 3.76 13.46
C LEU A 160 -2.69 3.24 14.62
N LYS A 161 -3.98 3.53 14.57
CA LYS A 161 -4.96 3.02 15.53
C LYS A 161 -5.79 1.91 14.91
N GLU A 162 -6.03 2.00 13.61
CA GLU A 162 -6.88 1.09 12.88
C GLU A 162 -6.41 1.05 11.43
N VAL A 163 -6.27 -0.17 10.93
CA VAL A 163 -6.19 -0.46 9.51
C VAL A 163 -7.21 -1.57 9.29
N THR A 164 -8.13 -1.37 8.38
CA THR A 164 -9.05 -2.41 7.95
C THR A 164 -9.15 -2.36 6.43
N GLY A 165 -9.32 -3.50 5.78
CA GLY A 165 -9.49 -3.48 4.34
C GLY A 165 -9.90 -4.82 3.79
N ASN A 166 -10.58 -4.79 2.66
CA ASN A 166 -11.05 -5.96 1.95
C ASN A 166 -10.74 -5.76 0.47
N LEU A 167 -9.97 -6.67 -0.09
CA LEU A 167 -9.68 -6.76 -1.51
C LEU A 167 -10.19 -8.10 -2.04
N GLN A 168 -10.63 -8.12 -3.29
CA GLN A 168 -11.15 -9.29 -3.98
C GLN A 168 -10.52 -9.42 -5.36
N ALA A 169 -10.28 -10.65 -5.78
CA ALA A 169 -9.80 -10.95 -7.11
C ALA A 169 -10.88 -10.66 -8.15
N ILE A 170 -10.47 -9.98 -9.22
CA ILE A 170 -11.29 -9.74 -10.40
C ILE A 170 -11.26 -11.02 -11.25
N SER A 171 -12.42 -11.45 -11.75
CA SER A 171 -12.57 -12.62 -12.61
C SER A 171 -11.67 -12.51 -13.87
N PRO A 172 -11.02 -13.60 -14.33
CA PRO A 172 -11.19 -15.00 -13.91
C PRO A 172 -10.36 -15.48 -12.71
N GLY A 173 -9.84 -14.60 -11.84
CA GLY A 173 -9.01 -15.01 -10.71
C GLY A 173 -7.52 -15.05 -11.08
N GLY A 174 -6.79 -16.07 -10.63
CA GLY A 174 -5.35 -16.18 -10.87
C GLY A 174 -4.70 -17.49 -10.42
N GLU A 175 -3.38 -17.48 -10.35
CA GLU A 175 -2.55 -18.61 -9.91
C GLU A 175 -1.71 -18.18 -8.69
N LEU A 176 -1.51 -19.09 -7.74
CA LEU A 176 -0.56 -18.96 -6.64
C LEU A 176 0.42 -20.13 -6.68
N THR A 177 1.71 -19.78 -6.67
CA THR A 177 2.82 -20.74 -6.63
C THR A 177 3.80 -20.31 -5.56
N ILE A 178 3.92 -21.09 -4.49
CA ILE A 178 4.91 -20.84 -3.42
C ILE A 178 6.17 -21.63 -3.74
N LYS A 179 7.28 -20.90 -3.95
CA LYS A 179 8.59 -21.47 -4.30
C LYS A 179 9.52 -21.62 -3.10
N ASP A 180 9.29 -20.84 -2.05
CA ASP A 180 10.09 -20.88 -0.83
C ASP A 180 9.77 -22.14 -0.03
N THR A 181 10.63 -23.16 -0.15
CA THR A 181 10.46 -24.44 0.53
C THR A 181 10.62 -24.33 2.04
N ASP A 182 11.43 -23.39 2.53
CA ASP A 182 11.65 -23.24 3.96
C ASP A 182 10.46 -22.55 4.62
N TYR A 183 9.83 -21.60 3.92
CA TYR A 183 8.53 -21.07 4.34
C TYR A 183 7.48 -22.19 4.42
N LEU A 184 7.39 -23.04 3.40
CA LEU A 184 6.45 -24.15 3.41
C LEU A 184 6.70 -25.10 4.61
N LYS A 185 7.97 -25.42 4.94
CA LYS A 185 8.31 -26.37 6.04
C LYS A 185 7.84 -25.88 7.40
N ASN A 186 7.74 -24.57 7.57
CA ASN A 186 7.31 -23.94 8.81
C ASN A 186 5.78 -23.71 8.84
N MET A 187 5.05 -24.07 7.79
CA MET A 187 3.59 -24.03 7.84
C MET A 187 3.05 -25.12 8.78
N PRO A 188 2.08 -24.81 9.66
CA PRO A 188 1.44 -25.82 10.47
C PRO A 188 0.69 -26.83 9.59
N ILE A 189 1.17 -28.07 9.57
CA ILE A 189 0.53 -29.17 8.85
C ILE A 189 -0.69 -29.62 9.64
N LYS A 190 -1.88 -29.59 9.02
CA LYS A 190 -3.07 -30.17 9.62
C LYS A 190 -2.90 -31.68 9.72
N SER A 191 -3.32 -32.26 10.84
CA SER A 191 -3.29 -33.71 11.07
C SER A 191 -3.85 -34.47 9.86
N GLY A 192 -3.09 -35.44 9.34
CA GLY A 192 -3.50 -36.33 8.24
C GLY A 192 -3.12 -35.89 6.82
N VAL A 193 -2.52 -34.73 6.61
CA VAL A 193 -1.99 -34.32 5.29
C VAL A 193 -0.49 -34.57 5.25
N SER A 194 0.00 -35.28 4.24
CA SER A 194 1.44 -35.47 4.06
C SER A 194 2.11 -34.16 3.65
N TRP A 195 3.41 -34.05 3.93
CA TRP A 195 4.21 -32.91 3.53
C TRP A 195 4.24 -32.77 2.00
N GLU A 196 4.37 -33.89 1.30
CA GLU A 196 4.39 -33.99 -0.15
C GLU A 196 3.08 -33.47 -0.77
N ASP A 197 1.94 -33.86 -0.19
CA ASP A 197 0.62 -33.40 -0.64
C ASP A 197 0.44 -31.90 -0.42
N LEU A 198 0.91 -31.37 0.72
CA LEU A 198 0.85 -29.93 0.99
C LEU A 198 1.63 -29.15 -0.05
N VAL A 199 2.88 -29.55 -0.31
CA VAL A 199 3.77 -28.91 -1.30
C VAL A 199 3.18 -29.03 -2.70
N ALA A 200 2.71 -30.22 -3.10
CA ALA A 200 2.08 -30.42 -4.41
C ALA A 200 0.86 -29.51 -4.60
N SER A 201 0.06 -29.33 -3.54
CA SER A 201 -1.15 -28.51 -3.58
C SER A 201 -0.91 -27.00 -3.68
N LEU A 202 0.30 -26.53 -3.40
CA LEU A 202 0.69 -25.11 -3.40
C LEU A 202 1.67 -24.74 -4.53
N LYS A 203 2.14 -25.74 -5.29
CA LYS A 203 3.08 -25.54 -6.39
C LYS A 203 2.45 -24.90 -7.62
N ASN A 204 1.15 -25.11 -7.87
CA ASN A 204 0.42 -24.53 -9.01
C ASN A 204 -1.08 -24.40 -8.63
N TYR A 205 -1.40 -23.59 -7.63
CA TYR A 205 -2.78 -23.46 -7.16
C TYR A 205 -3.53 -22.42 -7.99
N VAL A 206 -4.40 -22.87 -8.89
CA VAL A 206 -5.30 -22.01 -9.66
C VAL A 206 -6.54 -21.68 -8.82
N TYR A 207 -6.86 -20.40 -8.70
CA TYR A 207 -8.00 -19.90 -7.95
C TYR A 207 -8.93 -19.06 -8.81
N ASN A 208 -10.23 -19.28 -8.65
CA ASN A 208 -11.29 -18.54 -9.35
C ASN A 208 -11.74 -17.34 -8.52
N ILE A 209 -11.70 -17.48 -7.19
CA ILE A 209 -12.07 -16.45 -6.22
C ILE A 209 -10.89 -16.25 -5.27
N GLY A 210 -10.44 -15.01 -5.13
CA GLY A 210 -9.45 -14.60 -4.15
C GLY A 210 -9.99 -13.46 -3.31
N ALA A 211 -9.69 -13.47 -2.01
CA ALA A 211 -9.99 -12.36 -1.11
C ALA A 211 -8.79 -12.13 -0.19
N LEU A 212 -8.49 -10.87 0.07
CA LEU A 212 -7.48 -10.43 1.02
C LEU A 212 -8.14 -9.48 2.01
N LYS A 213 -8.12 -9.84 3.29
CA LYS A 213 -8.50 -8.95 4.38
C LYS A 213 -7.26 -8.42 5.05
N THR A 214 -7.24 -7.15 5.41
CA THR A 214 -6.19 -6.56 6.24
C THR A 214 -6.79 -6.01 7.53
N SER A 215 -6.10 -6.23 8.65
CA SER A 215 -6.46 -5.70 9.97
C SER A 215 -5.20 -5.28 10.75
N LEU A 216 -5.34 -4.38 11.71
CA LEU A 216 -4.29 -4.05 12.68
C LEU A 216 -4.67 -4.55 14.07
N GLU A 217 -3.84 -5.41 14.66
CA GLU A 217 -4.07 -5.98 15.99
C GLU A 217 -2.79 -5.95 16.83
N ASN A 218 -2.82 -5.27 17.98
CA ASN A 218 -1.66 -5.14 18.89
C ASN A 218 -0.38 -4.68 18.18
N ASP A 219 -0.49 -3.65 17.33
CA ASP A 219 0.59 -3.13 16.48
C ASP A 219 1.14 -4.16 15.46
N ASN A 220 0.43 -5.26 15.18
CA ASN A 220 0.74 -6.18 14.08
C ASN A 220 -0.22 -5.94 12.92
N LEU A 221 0.30 -5.87 11.71
CA LEU A 221 -0.53 -5.81 10.50
C LEU A 221 -0.79 -7.24 10.03
N ILE A 222 -2.05 -7.64 10.04
CA ILE A 222 -2.50 -8.99 9.71
C ILE A 222 -3.12 -8.97 8.33
N PHE A 223 -2.70 -9.91 7.49
CA PHE A 223 -3.27 -10.16 6.17
C PHE A 223 -3.87 -11.56 6.16
N THR A 224 -5.18 -11.66 5.96
CA THR A 224 -5.87 -12.95 5.79
C THR A 224 -6.24 -13.13 4.32
N VAL A 225 -5.58 -14.09 3.68
CA VAL A 225 -5.81 -14.45 2.29
C VAL A 225 -6.73 -15.67 2.25
N SER A 226 -7.81 -15.59 1.48
CA SER A 226 -8.75 -16.68 1.22
C SER A 226 -8.85 -16.90 -0.28
N LEU A 227 -8.47 -18.09 -0.74
CA LEU A 227 -8.54 -18.49 -2.14
C LEU A 227 -9.47 -19.69 -2.31
N SER A 228 -10.19 -19.73 -3.41
CA SER A 228 -11.07 -20.83 -3.79
C SER A 228 -10.89 -21.15 -5.27
N GLY A 229 -10.55 -22.40 -5.57
CA GLY A 229 -10.35 -22.93 -6.91
C GLY A 229 -10.88 -24.35 -7.04
N GLU A 230 -10.64 -24.98 -8.18
CA GLU A 230 -11.13 -26.33 -8.48
C GLU A 230 -10.55 -27.39 -7.52
N THR A 231 -9.31 -27.18 -7.07
CA THR A 231 -8.60 -28.07 -6.13
C THR A 231 -8.89 -27.76 -4.64
N GLY A 232 -10.00 -27.06 -4.38
CA GLY A 232 -10.49 -26.74 -3.04
C GLY A 232 -10.17 -25.32 -2.58
N LYS A 233 -10.28 -25.08 -1.27
CA LYS A 233 -10.05 -23.76 -0.64
C LYS A 233 -8.68 -23.70 0.04
N ARG A 234 -8.06 -22.51 0.06
CA ARG A 234 -6.82 -22.23 0.78
C ARG A 234 -6.99 -20.95 1.59
N ASN A 235 -6.53 -20.97 2.85
CA ASN A 235 -6.54 -19.80 3.70
C ASN A 235 -5.16 -19.63 4.32
N PHE A 236 -4.62 -18.41 4.26
CA PHE A 236 -3.32 -18.06 4.82
C PHE A 236 -3.46 -16.82 5.68
N THR A 237 -2.70 -16.78 6.76
CA THR A 237 -2.55 -15.57 7.56
C THR A 237 -1.08 -15.18 7.54
N VAL A 238 -0.81 -13.97 7.06
CA VAL A 238 0.52 -13.36 7.10
C VAL A 238 0.48 -12.26 8.16
N VAL A 239 1.38 -12.33 9.12
CA VAL A 239 1.48 -11.35 10.20
C VAL A 239 2.79 -10.58 10.03
N LEU A 240 2.68 -9.26 9.86
CA LEU A 240 3.81 -8.35 9.91
C LEU A 240 3.91 -7.81 11.34
N HIS A 241 4.88 -8.34 12.07
CA HIS A 241 5.13 -7.99 13.47
C HIS A 241 5.67 -6.58 13.65
N ASP A 242 5.34 -5.97 14.78
CA ASP A 242 5.86 -4.66 15.19
C ASP A 242 5.70 -3.58 14.11
N PHE A 243 4.54 -3.56 13.46
CA PHE A 243 4.21 -2.61 12.41
C PHE A 243 4.09 -1.18 12.97
N LYS A 244 5.22 -0.49 12.99
CA LYS A 244 5.38 0.88 13.51
C LYS A 244 5.75 1.80 12.36
N ILE A 245 4.90 2.80 12.11
CA ILE A 245 5.16 3.92 11.18
C ILE A 245 5.79 5.10 11.96
#